data_AF-A0A9D6VYR4-F1
#
_entry.id   AF-A0A9D6VYR4-F1
#
_cell.length_a   1.000
_cell.length_b   1.000
_cell.length_c   1.000
_cell.angle_alpha   90.00
_cell.angle_beta   90.00
_cell.angle_gamma   90.00
#
_symmetry.space_group_name_H-M   'P 1'
#
loop_
_entity.id
_entity.type
_entity.pdbx_description
1 polymer ?
#
loop_
_entity_poly.entity_id
_entity_poly.type
_entity_poly.pdbx_seq_one_letter_code
_entity_poly.pdbx_strand_id
1 'polypeptide(L)'
;MRGNILGIAVALSLASAARPVAAQEPGPQEQVESLLEQARQAYEQNLDIIAAQALVDQALAVVVEYRGAGPLAAMAYGMRGVIHLWVGETAKADEMFRLALAQDPNLQLPEAWSGPDVERALRAAAQPPGTSPPPPPPPPPDGGNPPPPPPPPPPPPPTDQIPMTRHTRVTEQLWNRPVPIYVDVNPALRVGGVYLYYRTDSDTGFQMIEMGRFGPGYYVEIPCTIIQPTRWFYYIAVVDASGGVAGGEASAERPYEITMTPSLSGTAPTRADGSSVPSCGPNGEPPERGGDCPPGMSCGGVICERSCALAEDCPYGQDCILGCCKEPVEIEEPDEPTDWSSFADYERPGIGLWLHLGVGVGIGILPEGTVKEPRWFTDLAGSSWYGPDDAARGGLTPDDRQTAPVALGMSLSGFAMRLGIGYDILPFLSVELNYRFGAPFDIDDSRFPWLVEARIAWWFLTGPKHAVSAYVGGGAGLLTHMVSRVVFAQNAPGDPPSKVYEPFYRMSGYGAVALGGQYRYFLTDMWAIGAELAMNAMFGSSMNAFSWNFDALFDATVAF
;
A
#
# COMPACT_ATOMS: atom_id res chain seq x y z
N MET A 1 6.06 -28.93 -46.13
CA MET A 1 6.16 -27.48 -45.82
C MET A 1 7.52 -27.25 -45.15
N ARG A 2 8.31 -26.31 -45.67
CA ARG A 2 9.65 -25.96 -45.16
C ARG A 2 9.49 -24.73 -44.27
N GLY A 3 9.61 -24.89 -42.96
CA GLY A 3 9.58 -23.80 -41.99
C GLY A 3 10.99 -23.41 -41.56
N ASN A 4 11.37 -22.18 -41.84
CA ASN A 4 12.69 -21.62 -41.56
C ASN A 4 12.88 -21.39 -40.06
N ILE A 5 13.92 -21.99 -39.49
CA ILE A 5 14.47 -21.63 -38.18
C ILE A 5 15.24 -20.33 -38.38
N LEU A 6 14.63 -19.20 -37.99
CA LEU A 6 15.28 -17.90 -37.97
C LEU A 6 16.15 -17.83 -36.71
N GLY A 7 17.44 -18.10 -36.85
CA GLY A 7 18.43 -17.85 -35.81
C GLY A 7 18.58 -16.34 -35.60
N ILE A 8 18.19 -15.86 -34.42
CA ILE A 8 18.51 -14.50 -33.97
C ILE A 8 20.00 -14.49 -33.60
N ALA A 9 20.83 -14.06 -34.55
CA ALA A 9 22.19 -13.64 -34.26
C ALA A 9 22.12 -12.33 -33.47
N VAL A 10 22.46 -12.37 -32.19
CA VAL A 10 22.72 -11.18 -31.39
C VAL A 10 24.00 -10.54 -31.93
N ALA A 11 23.83 -9.62 -32.89
CA ALA A 11 24.89 -8.75 -33.35
C ALA A 11 25.17 -7.73 -32.24
N LEU A 12 26.21 -8.01 -31.45
CA LEU A 12 26.79 -7.08 -30.50
C LEU A 12 27.31 -5.86 -31.27
N SER A 13 26.44 -4.88 -31.44
CA SER A 13 26.76 -3.63 -32.11
C SER A 13 27.53 -2.78 -31.10
N LEU A 14 28.82 -2.59 -31.36
CA LEU A 14 29.64 -1.57 -30.72
C LEU A 14 29.08 -0.20 -31.08
N ALA A 15 28.01 0.21 -30.38
CA ALA A 15 27.52 1.57 -30.42
C ALA A 15 28.62 2.48 -29.86
N SER A 16 29.11 3.38 -30.70
CA SER A 16 29.98 4.47 -30.26
C SER A 16 29.23 5.26 -29.19
N ALA A 17 29.76 5.24 -27.97
CA ALA A 17 29.20 5.93 -26.82
C ALA A 17 29.18 7.44 -27.06
N ALA A 18 28.05 7.97 -27.56
CA ALA A 18 27.68 9.34 -27.29
C ALA A 18 27.48 9.41 -25.77
N ARG A 19 28.35 10.15 -25.08
CA ARG A 19 28.21 10.40 -23.65
C ARG A 19 26.81 10.97 -23.42
N PRO A 20 25.95 10.35 -22.60
CA PRO A 20 24.71 10.99 -22.20
C PRO A 20 25.10 12.35 -21.59
N VAL A 21 24.50 13.41 -22.10
CA VAL A 21 24.51 14.70 -21.41
C VAL A 21 23.82 14.42 -20.09
N ALA A 22 24.60 14.34 -19.00
CA ALA A 22 24.06 14.09 -17.68
C ALA A 22 22.99 15.16 -17.42
N ALA A 23 21.72 14.74 -17.39
CA ALA A 23 20.65 15.59 -16.92
C ALA A 23 21.04 15.96 -15.49
N GLN A 24 21.24 17.25 -15.27
CA GLN A 24 21.56 17.77 -13.94
C GLN A 24 20.35 17.45 -13.06
N GLU A 25 20.56 16.63 -12.03
CA GLU A 25 19.49 16.31 -11.09
C GLU A 25 18.91 17.61 -10.53
N PRO A 26 17.57 17.73 -10.43
CA PRO A 26 16.93 18.93 -9.89
C PRO A 26 17.52 19.22 -8.51
N GLY A 27 17.81 20.49 -8.25
CA GLY A 27 18.35 20.88 -6.95
C GLY A 27 17.37 20.53 -5.82
N PRO A 28 17.83 20.40 -4.56
CA PRO A 28 16.95 20.05 -3.44
C PRO A 28 15.72 20.97 -3.29
N GLN A 29 15.86 22.26 -3.65
CA GLN A 29 14.74 23.21 -3.63
C GLN A 29 13.66 22.89 -4.68
N GLU A 30 14.08 22.55 -5.90
CA GLU A 30 13.18 22.17 -6.99
C GLU A 30 12.47 20.85 -6.69
N GLN A 31 13.18 19.92 -6.01
CA GLN A 31 12.58 18.68 -5.55
C GLN A 31 11.48 18.92 -4.49
N VAL A 32 11.73 19.77 -3.50
CA VAL A 32 10.72 20.14 -2.49
C VAL A 32 9.52 20.80 -3.15
N GLU A 33 9.74 21.77 -4.03
CA GLU A 33 8.66 22.46 -4.77
C GLU A 33 7.82 21.47 -5.58
N SER A 34 8.46 20.55 -6.31
CA SER A 34 7.77 19.51 -7.08
C SER A 34 6.91 18.59 -6.20
N LEU A 35 7.41 18.18 -5.03
CA LEU A 35 6.66 17.33 -4.10
C LEU A 35 5.46 18.06 -3.49
N LEU A 36 5.61 19.34 -3.15
CA LEU A 36 4.51 20.16 -2.63
C LEU A 36 3.43 20.41 -3.69
N GLU A 37 3.83 20.62 -4.95
CA GLU A 37 2.90 20.73 -6.07
C GLU A 37 2.11 19.44 -6.29
N GLN A 38 2.79 18.29 -6.27
CA GLN A 38 2.13 16.99 -6.36
C GLN A 38 1.18 16.73 -5.18
N ALA A 39 1.58 17.10 -3.96
CA ALA A 39 0.72 16.97 -2.78
C ALA A 39 -0.56 17.80 -2.93
N ARG A 40 -0.43 19.02 -3.45
CA ARG A 40 -1.57 19.89 -3.74
C ARG A 40 -2.49 19.26 -4.78
N GLN A 41 -1.95 18.74 -5.89
CA GLN A 41 -2.75 18.09 -6.94
C GLN A 41 -3.46 16.84 -6.41
N ALA A 42 -2.79 16.01 -5.61
CA ALA A 42 -3.38 14.83 -5.00
C ALA A 42 -4.61 15.20 -4.15
N TYR A 43 -4.53 16.30 -3.38
CA TYR A 43 -5.66 16.80 -2.62
C TYR A 43 -6.73 17.48 -3.48
N GLU A 44 -6.36 18.45 -4.32
CA GLU A 44 -7.33 19.25 -5.06
C GLU A 44 -8.08 18.46 -6.13
N GLN A 45 -7.42 17.50 -6.79
CA GLN A 45 -8.03 16.74 -7.89
C GLN A 45 -8.71 15.46 -7.40
N ASN A 46 -8.12 14.79 -6.42
CA ASN A 46 -8.55 13.45 -6.01
C ASN A 46 -9.09 13.39 -4.57
N LEU A 47 -9.00 14.49 -3.81
CA LEU A 47 -9.29 14.52 -2.37
C LEU A 47 -8.53 13.43 -1.58
N ASP A 48 -7.36 13.03 -2.08
CA ASP A 48 -6.56 11.96 -1.50
C ASP A 48 -5.62 12.51 -0.42
N ILE A 49 -6.14 12.58 0.80
CA ILE A 49 -5.41 13.09 1.97
C ILE A 49 -4.19 12.19 2.27
N ILE A 50 -4.25 10.88 2.00
CA ILE A 50 -3.17 9.94 2.32
C ILE A 50 -2.01 10.12 1.35
N ALA A 51 -2.29 10.23 0.05
CA ALA A 51 -1.26 10.53 -0.95
C ALA A 51 -0.63 11.90 -0.71
N ALA A 52 -1.45 12.93 -0.43
CA ALA A 52 -0.96 14.27 -0.13
C ALA A 52 -0.05 14.26 1.12
N GLN A 53 -0.42 13.52 2.17
CA GLN A 53 0.39 13.30 3.36
C GLN A 53 1.75 12.66 3.04
N ALA A 54 1.77 11.59 2.25
CA ALA A 54 3.01 10.92 1.89
C ALA A 54 3.97 11.84 1.10
N LEU A 55 3.43 12.68 0.21
CA LEU A 55 4.21 13.64 -0.58
C LEU A 55 4.76 14.79 0.26
N VAL A 56 3.96 15.33 1.19
CA VAL A 56 4.43 16.34 2.16
C VAL A 56 5.51 15.76 3.09
N ASP A 57 5.37 14.51 3.52
CA ASP A 57 6.39 13.84 4.35
C ASP A 57 7.71 13.65 3.59
N GLN A 58 7.65 13.31 2.29
CA GLN A 58 8.84 13.27 1.43
C GLN A 58 9.48 14.66 1.27
N ALA A 59 8.66 15.70 1.08
CA ALA A 59 9.15 17.08 0.99
C ALA A 59 9.89 17.50 2.27
N LEU A 60 9.33 17.17 3.45
CA LEU A 60 9.95 17.43 4.74
C LEU A 60 11.25 16.63 4.95
N ALA A 61 11.34 15.39 4.45
CA ALA A 61 12.58 14.62 4.50
C ALA A 61 13.72 15.34 3.76
N VAL A 62 13.45 15.87 2.56
CA VAL A 62 14.43 16.66 1.78
C VAL A 62 14.79 17.95 2.52
N VAL A 63 13.81 18.64 3.11
CA VAL A 63 14.06 19.84 3.93
C VAL A 63 15.00 19.55 5.09
N VAL A 64 14.79 18.44 5.82
CA VAL A 64 15.63 18.05 6.96
C VAL A 64 17.03 17.64 6.53
N GLU A 65 17.15 16.85 5.46
CA GLU A 65 18.44 16.35 4.94
C GLU A 65 19.37 17.50 4.54
N TYR A 66 18.84 18.46 3.79
CA TYR A 66 19.62 19.59 3.27
C TYR A 66 19.65 20.80 4.21
N ARG A 67 19.05 20.68 5.42
CA ARG A 67 18.85 21.79 6.36
C ARG A 67 18.22 23.00 5.68
N GLY A 68 17.25 22.74 4.82
CA GLY A 68 16.49 23.74 4.09
C GLY A 68 15.77 24.67 5.06
N ALA A 69 15.91 25.97 4.86
CA ALA A 69 15.17 26.99 5.58
C ALA A 69 14.50 27.92 4.56
N GLY A 70 13.47 28.65 5.01
CA GLY A 70 12.75 29.63 4.21
C GLY A 70 11.39 29.16 3.70
N PRO A 71 10.82 29.83 2.68
CA PRO A 71 9.40 29.72 2.33
C PRO A 71 8.93 28.31 1.96
N LEU A 72 9.74 27.52 1.26
CA LEU A 72 9.37 26.14 0.88
C LEU A 72 9.33 25.21 2.10
N ALA A 73 10.26 25.36 3.04
CA ALA A 73 10.23 24.62 4.30
C ALA A 73 9.01 25.02 5.14
N ALA A 74 8.71 26.33 5.20
CA ALA A 74 7.52 26.85 5.86
C ALA A 74 6.24 26.27 5.25
N MET A 75 6.14 26.22 3.91
CA MET A 75 5.02 25.63 3.20
C MET A 75 4.85 24.14 3.51
N ALA A 76 5.93 23.36 3.49
CA ALA A 76 5.89 21.93 3.80
C ALA A 76 5.38 21.67 5.24
N TYR A 77 5.90 22.39 6.23
CA TYR A 77 5.40 22.30 7.61
C TYR A 77 3.96 22.80 7.74
N GLY A 78 3.60 23.86 7.03
CA GLY A 78 2.25 24.42 7.01
C GLY A 78 1.23 23.42 6.47
N MET A 79 1.48 22.83 5.30
CA MET A 79 0.64 21.78 4.70
C MET A 79 0.56 20.55 5.61
N ARG A 80 1.65 20.16 6.27
CA ARG A 80 1.61 19.06 7.26
C ARG A 80 0.73 19.38 8.46
N GLY A 81 0.77 20.63 8.94
CA GLY A 81 -0.11 21.12 10.00
C GLY A 81 -1.59 21.06 9.61
N VAL A 82 -1.92 21.42 8.37
CA VAL A 82 -3.29 21.32 7.83
C VAL A 82 -3.78 19.87 7.82
N ILE A 83 -2.95 18.93 7.35
CA ILE A 83 -3.29 17.49 7.35
C ILE A 83 -3.55 17.00 8.78
N HIS A 84 -2.66 17.30 9.73
CA HIS A 84 -2.86 16.94 11.14
C HIS A 84 -4.16 17.53 11.70
N LEU A 85 -4.52 18.75 11.31
CA LEU A 85 -5.77 19.36 11.72
C LEU A 85 -6.99 18.60 11.16
N TRP A 86 -6.97 18.21 9.87
CA TRP A 86 -8.04 17.43 9.23
C TRP A 86 -8.21 16.03 9.82
N VAL A 87 -7.12 15.39 10.25
CA VAL A 87 -7.17 14.09 10.94
C VAL A 87 -7.34 14.23 12.47
N GLY A 88 -7.70 15.42 12.97
CA GLY A 88 -8.04 15.65 14.37
C GLY A 88 -6.86 15.69 15.35
N GLU A 89 -5.62 15.63 14.86
CA GLU A 89 -4.39 15.66 15.66
C GLU A 89 -3.95 17.09 15.99
N THR A 90 -4.82 17.84 16.67
CA THR A 90 -4.66 19.29 16.96
C THR A 90 -3.33 19.67 17.60
N ALA A 91 -2.79 18.84 18.50
CA ALA A 91 -1.49 19.10 19.13
C ALA A 91 -0.31 19.03 18.14
N LYS A 92 -0.36 18.07 17.20
CA LYS A 92 0.66 17.96 16.14
C LYS A 92 0.49 19.07 15.10
N ALA A 93 -0.75 19.44 14.80
CA ALA A 93 -1.04 20.58 13.92
C ALA A 93 -0.41 21.87 14.47
N ASP A 94 -0.62 22.17 15.76
CA ASP A 94 -0.03 23.32 16.45
C ASP A 94 1.51 23.29 16.41
N GLU A 95 2.13 22.14 16.66
CA GLU A 95 3.58 21.97 16.54
C GLU A 95 4.08 22.27 15.12
N MET A 96 3.45 21.70 14.10
CA MET A 96 3.84 21.91 12.71
C MET A 96 3.63 23.35 12.25
N PHE A 97 2.54 24.00 12.66
CA PHE A 97 2.32 25.42 12.37
C PHE A 97 3.35 26.32 13.05
N ARG A 98 3.80 26.00 14.28
CA ARG A 98 4.91 26.73 14.92
C ARG A 98 6.22 26.56 14.16
N LEU A 99 6.53 25.34 13.73
CA LEU A 99 7.71 25.08 12.89
C LEU A 99 7.63 25.86 11.58
N ALA A 100 6.46 25.89 10.95
CA ALA A 100 6.22 26.64 9.72
C ALA A 100 6.45 28.15 9.90
N LEU A 101 5.87 28.76 10.94
CA LEU A 101 6.02 30.18 11.26
C LEU A 101 7.44 30.55 11.71
N ALA A 102 8.19 29.60 12.27
CA ALA A 102 9.60 29.80 12.57
C ALA A 102 10.47 29.87 11.30
N GLN A 103 10.05 29.23 10.20
CA GLN A 103 10.71 29.30 8.90
C GLN A 103 10.29 30.55 8.11
N ASP A 104 8.99 30.89 8.14
CA ASP A 104 8.43 32.09 7.51
C ASP A 104 7.28 32.68 8.35
N PRO A 105 7.49 33.82 9.04
CA PRO A 105 6.44 34.51 9.80
C PRO A 105 5.25 35.00 8.96
N ASN A 106 5.41 35.09 7.63
CA ASN A 106 4.38 35.52 6.70
C ASN A 106 3.80 34.35 5.89
N LEU A 107 3.88 33.12 6.41
CA LEU A 107 3.36 31.92 5.75
C LEU A 107 1.94 32.14 5.21
N GLN A 108 1.79 31.97 3.90
CA GLN A 108 0.50 31.93 3.20
C GLN A 108 0.31 30.53 2.65
N LEU A 109 -0.74 29.84 3.12
CA LEU A 109 -1.13 28.54 2.58
C LEU A 109 -1.91 28.73 1.28
N PRO A 110 -1.86 27.78 0.34
CA PRO A 110 -2.75 27.77 -0.83
C PRO A 110 -4.22 27.84 -0.39
N GLU A 111 -5.06 28.52 -1.16
CA GLU A 111 -6.47 28.74 -0.81
C GLU A 111 -7.23 27.44 -0.53
N ALA A 112 -7.00 26.39 -1.33
CA ALA A 112 -7.60 25.07 -1.14
C ALA A 112 -7.18 24.35 0.15
N TRP A 113 -6.04 24.75 0.74
CA TRP A 113 -5.51 24.22 2.00
C TRP A 113 -5.76 25.17 3.18
N SER A 114 -6.38 26.32 2.91
CA SER A 114 -6.78 27.28 3.91
C SER A 114 -8.27 27.10 4.26
N GLY A 115 -8.67 27.70 5.38
CA GLY A 115 -10.05 27.70 5.83
C GLY A 115 -10.14 28.35 7.22
N PRO A 116 -11.33 28.74 7.70
CA PRO A 116 -11.49 29.43 8.98
C PRO A 116 -10.86 28.67 10.17
N ASP A 117 -10.84 27.34 10.12
CA ASP A 117 -10.24 26.48 11.15
C ASP A 117 -8.71 26.48 11.08
N VAL A 118 -8.16 26.37 9.87
CA VAL A 118 -6.72 26.44 9.61
C VAL A 118 -6.18 27.82 9.99
N GLU A 119 -6.87 28.89 9.60
CA GLU A 119 -6.50 30.27 9.96
C GLU A 119 -6.54 30.51 11.47
N ARG A 120 -7.52 29.93 12.18
CA ARG A 120 -7.57 29.98 13.64
C ARG A 120 -6.41 29.22 14.27
N ALA A 121 -6.11 28.01 13.78
CA ALA A 121 -5.01 27.20 14.28
C ALA A 121 -3.65 27.86 14.04
N LEU A 122 -3.42 28.39 12.83
CA LEU A 122 -2.19 29.12 12.47
C LEU A 122 -2.02 30.38 13.33
N ARG A 123 -3.09 31.14 13.56
CA ARG A 123 -3.06 32.32 14.45
C ARG A 123 -2.80 31.95 15.92
N ALA A 124 -3.33 30.82 16.38
CA ALA A 124 -3.06 30.31 17.72
C ALA A 124 -1.59 29.87 17.87
N ALA A 125 -1.04 29.19 16.86
CA ALA A 125 0.37 28.77 16.83
C ALA A 125 1.33 29.97 16.83
N ALA A 126 0.94 31.10 16.24
CA ALA A 126 1.72 32.34 16.26
C ALA A 126 1.84 33.01 17.65
N GLN A 127 0.99 32.63 18.61
CA GLN A 127 1.06 33.15 19.97
C GLN A 127 2.11 32.37 20.81
N PRO A 128 2.85 33.03 21.70
CA PRO A 128 3.81 32.36 22.56
C PRO A 128 3.11 31.32 23.46
N PRO A 129 3.75 30.16 23.71
CA PRO A 129 3.15 29.11 24.53
C PRO A 129 2.84 29.64 25.94
N GLY A 130 1.57 29.53 26.35
CA GLY A 130 1.07 29.96 27.66
C GLY A 130 0.27 31.28 27.67
N THR A 131 0.20 32.02 26.56
CA THR A 131 -0.81 33.09 26.42
C THR A 131 -2.08 32.47 25.84
N SER A 132 -2.94 31.95 26.71
CA SER A 132 -4.31 31.63 26.30
C SER A 132 -4.93 32.90 25.69
N PRO A 133 -5.50 32.86 24.47
CA PRO A 133 -6.21 34.03 23.96
C PRO A 133 -7.27 34.41 24.99
N PRO A 134 -7.37 35.70 25.37
CA PRO A 134 -8.40 36.13 26.31
C PRO A 134 -9.76 35.66 25.77
N PRO A 135 -10.61 35.04 26.61
CA PRO A 135 -11.91 34.58 26.17
C PRO A 135 -12.61 35.73 25.43
N PRO A 136 -13.29 35.45 24.29
CA PRO A 136 -13.97 36.49 23.53
C PRO A 136 -14.82 37.32 24.49
N PRO A 137 -14.72 38.67 24.45
CA PRO A 137 -15.42 39.52 25.39
C PRO A 137 -16.90 39.15 25.38
N PRO A 138 -17.54 39.00 26.55
CA PRO A 138 -18.97 38.73 26.61
C PRO A 138 -19.70 39.78 25.78
N PRO A 139 -20.71 39.38 24.99
CA PRO A 139 -21.49 40.34 24.21
C PRO A 139 -21.95 41.48 25.14
N PRO A 140 -21.84 42.75 24.71
CA PRO A 140 -22.20 43.88 25.55
C PRO A 140 -23.63 43.68 26.09
N PRO A 141 -23.90 44.03 27.36
CA PRO A 141 -25.25 44.01 27.89
C PRO A 141 -26.11 44.89 26.99
N ASP A 142 -27.19 44.32 26.45
CA ASP A 142 -28.19 45.04 25.68
C ASP A 142 -28.66 46.26 26.49
N GLY A 143 -28.05 47.41 26.19
CA GLY A 143 -28.45 48.69 26.70
C GLY A 143 -29.84 48.94 26.14
N GLY A 144 -30.84 48.90 27.02
CA GLY A 144 -32.25 49.01 26.70
C GLY A 144 -32.54 50.19 25.77
N ASN A 145 -32.59 49.89 24.48
CA ASN A 145 -33.25 50.76 23.53
C ASN A 145 -34.76 50.64 23.76
N PRO A 146 -35.50 51.76 23.76
CA PRO A 146 -36.96 51.74 23.83
C PRO A 146 -37.52 50.83 22.74
N PRO A 147 -38.59 50.07 23.01
CA PRO A 147 -39.12 49.06 22.11
C PRO A 147 -39.33 49.69 20.72
N PRO A 148 -38.68 49.16 19.68
CA PRO A 148 -38.95 49.62 18.33
C PRO A 148 -40.43 49.44 18.03
N PRO A 149 -41.08 50.39 17.33
CA PRO A 149 -42.46 50.24 16.91
C PRO A 149 -42.64 48.89 16.22
N PRO A 150 -43.78 48.20 16.45
CA PRO A 150 -44.01 46.87 15.92
C PRO A 150 -43.68 46.87 14.43
N PRO A 151 -42.73 46.03 13.98
CA PRO A 151 -42.38 45.97 12.57
C PRO A 151 -43.67 45.70 11.78
N PRO A 152 -43.88 46.38 10.64
CA PRO A 152 -44.99 46.07 9.77
C PRO A 152 -44.98 44.56 9.51
N PRO A 153 -46.16 43.89 9.53
CA PRO A 153 -46.23 42.45 9.36
C PRO A 153 -45.41 42.08 8.13
N PRO A 154 -44.44 41.14 8.28
CA PRO A 154 -43.60 40.74 7.16
C PRO A 154 -44.51 40.40 5.99
N PRO A 155 -44.21 40.90 4.77
CA PRO A 155 -44.98 40.54 3.59
C PRO A 155 -45.08 39.01 3.56
N PRO A 156 -46.27 38.45 3.27
CA PRO A 156 -46.45 37.00 3.25
C PRO A 156 -45.34 36.39 2.37
N PRO A 157 -44.62 35.36 2.86
CA PRO A 157 -43.57 34.73 2.09
C PRO A 157 -44.15 34.33 0.73
N PRO A 158 -43.45 34.60 -0.39
CA PRO A 158 -43.95 34.26 -1.72
C PRO A 158 -44.33 32.78 -1.75
N THR A 159 -45.63 32.52 -1.91
CA THR A 159 -46.29 31.25 -1.58
C THR A 159 -45.98 30.09 -2.54
N ASP A 160 -45.07 30.24 -3.50
CA ASP A 160 -44.87 29.28 -4.60
C ASP A 160 -43.39 28.93 -4.86
N GLN A 161 -42.50 29.07 -3.87
CA GLN A 161 -41.15 28.51 -4.02
C GLN A 161 -41.20 27.00 -3.82
N ILE A 162 -41.31 26.26 -4.92
CA ILE A 162 -41.14 24.81 -4.96
C ILE A 162 -39.77 24.49 -4.34
N PRO A 163 -39.71 23.69 -3.26
CA PRO A 163 -38.44 23.40 -2.60
C PRO A 163 -37.46 22.77 -3.59
N MET A 164 -36.20 23.20 -3.53
CA MET A 164 -35.14 22.75 -4.44
C MET A 164 -34.87 21.25 -4.28
N THR A 165 -34.98 20.75 -3.06
CA THR A 165 -34.83 19.36 -2.69
C THR A 165 -35.94 18.93 -1.74
N ARG A 166 -36.19 17.63 -1.68
CA ARG A 166 -37.04 17.01 -0.64
C ARG A 166 -36.42 15.69 -0.22
N HIS A 167 -36.10 15.58 1.06
CA HIS A 167 -35.57 14.36 1.66
C HIS A 167 -36.36 13.96 2.90
N THR A 168 -36.63 12.66 3.06
CA THR A 168 -37.18 12.10 4.30
C THR A 168 -36.03 11.66 5.19
N ARG A 169 -35.83 12.36 6.30
CA ARG A 169 -34.75 12.07 7.25
C ARG A 169 -34.83 10.62 7.77
N VAL A 170 -33.69 9.93 7.77
CA VAL A 170 -33.50 8.67 8.48
C VAL A 170 -33.03 8.96 9.90
N THR A 171 -33.79 8.50 10.90
CA THR A 171 -33.46 8.74 12.32
C THR A 171 -32.96 7.50 13.05
N GLU A 172 -33.38 6.31 12.62
CA GLU A 172 -32.98 5.03 13.19
C GLU A 172 -32.74 4.00 12.07
N GLN A 173 -31.78 3.09 12.26
CA GLN A 173 -31.57 1.94 11.39
C GLN A 173 -31.12 0.72 12.21
N LEU A 174 -31.49 -0.48 11.77
CA LEU A 174 -31.05 -1.72 12.40
C LEU A 174 -29.54 -1.93 12.27
N TRP A 175 -28.95 -2.50 13.32
CA TRP A 175 -27.60 -3.03 13.25
C TRP A 175 -27.46 -4.05 12.12
N ASN A 176 -26.28 -4.05 11.54
CA ASN A 176 -25.88 -4.87 10.41
C ASN A 176 -26.75 -4.66 9.17
N ARG A 177 -27.28 -3.44 8.94
CA ARG A 177 -27.94 -3.04 7.69
C ARG A 177 -27.34 -1.75 7.12
N PRO A 178 -27.27 -1.60 5.79
CA PRO A 178 -26.94 -0.32 5.16
C PRO A 178 -28.01 0.73 5.46
N VAL A 179 -27.65 2.02 5.38
CA VAL A 179 -28.60 3.13 5.56
C VAL A 179 -29.03 3.66 4.20
N PRO A 180 -30.29 3.45 3.76
CA PRO A 180 -30.77 3.97 2.48
C PRO A 180 -31.05 5.47 2.58
N ILE A 181 -30.46 6.26 1.68
CA ILE A 181 -30.66 7.71 1.60
C ILE A 181 -31.19 8.05 0.22
N TYR A 182 -32.34 8.74 0.18
CA TYR A 182 -32.99 9.17 -1.06
C TYR A 182 -33.35 10.66 -1.00
N VAL A 183 -33.08 11.39 -2.08
CA VAL A 183 -33.46 12.80 -2.22
C VAL A 183 -34.16 13.05 -3.55
N ASP A 184 -35.33 13.67 -3.51
CA ASP A 184 -35.97 14.25 -4.69
C ASP A 184 -35.34 15.61 -4.97
N VAL A 185 -34.87 15.82 -6.20
CA VAL A 185 -34.33 17.11 -6.64
C VAL A 185 -35.31 17.72 -7.64
N ASN A 186 -35.57 19.02 -7.50
CA ASN A 186 -36.46 19.73 -8.41
C ASN A 186 -35.95 19.58 -9.86
N PRO A 187 -36.74 19.05 -10.80
CA PRO A 187 -36.30 18.80 -12.17
C PRO A 187 -35.96 20.08 -12.95
N ALA A 188 -36.32 21.26 -12.45
CA ALA A 188 -35.91 22.55 -13.02
C ALA A 188 -34.45 22.92 -12.71
N LEU A 189 -33.81 22.28 -11.72
CA LEU A 189 -32.40 22.49 -11.41
C LEU A 189 -31.51 21.73 -12.41
N ARG A 190 -30.51 22.43 -12.95
CA ARG A 190 -29.43 21.80 -13.72
C ARG A 190 -28.41 21.21 -12.76
N VAL A 191 -28.61 19.96 -12.39
CA VAL A 191 -27.74 19.21 -11.47
C VAL A 191 -26.47 18.79 -12.19
N GLY A 192 -25.31 19.15 -11.65
CA GLY A 192 -24.01 18.61 -12.03
C GLY A 192 -23.67 17.32 -11.28
N GLY A 193 -24.12 17.20 -10.04
CA GLY A 193 -23.96 16.02 -9.19
C GLY A 193 -24.76 16.13 -7.89
N VAL A 194 -24.98 15.00 -7.21
CA VAL A 194 -25.59 14.97 -5.88
C VAL A 194 -24.71 14.14 -4.98
N TYR A 195 -24.28 14.71 -3.85
CA TYR A 195 -23.34 14.08 -2.94
C TYR A 195 -23.96 13.90 -1.56
N LEU A 196 -23.78 12.70 -1.01
CA LEU A 196 -24.01 12.40 0.40
C LEU A 196 -22.69 12.57 1.14
N TYR A 197 -22.71 13.39 2.18
CA TYR A 197 -21.62 13.51 3.13
C TYR A 197 -22.02 12.82 4.43
N TYR A 198 -21.23 11.87 4.93
CA TYR A 198 -21.52 11.16 6.17
C TYR A 198 -20.28 10.91 7.04
N ARG A 199 -20.47 10.74 8.35
CA ARG A 199 -19.41 10.44 9.31
C ARG A 199 -19.92 9.78 10.58
N THR A 200 -19.04 9.16 11.34
CA THR A 200 -19.27 8.62 12.68
C THR A 200 -18.84 9.62 13.76
N ASP A 201 -19.11 9.29 15.03
CA ASP A 201 -18.55 10.04 16.18
C ASP A 201 -17.01 10.00 16.23
N SER A 202 -16.40 8.92 15.72
CA SER A 202 -14.94 8.72 15.70
C SER A 202 -14.25 9.36 14.50
N ASP A 203 -15.02 9.75 13.48
CA ASP A 203 -14.46 10.35 12.28
C ASP A 203 -14.22 11.84 12.48
N THR A 204 -13.07 12.31 12.00
CA THR A 204 -12.63 13.70 12.14
C THR A 204 -13.18 14.61 11.04
N GLY A 205 -13.76 14.03 9.98
CA GLY A 205 -14.39 14.74 8.86
C GLY A 205 -15.51 13.94 8.21
N PHE A 206 -16.23 14.57 7.28
CA PHE A 206 -17.24 13.89 6.48
C PHE A 206 -16.62 13.17 5.29
N GLN A 207 -16.96 11.90 5.13
CA GLN A 207 -16.74 11.13 3.91
C GLN A 207 -17.80 11.51 2.87
N MET A 208 -17.46 11.45 1.60
CA MET A 208 -18.32 11.83 0.49
C MET A 208 -18.60 10.64 -0.42
N ILE A 209 -19.86 10.43 -0.80
CA ILE A 209 -20.25 9.49 -1.86
C ILE A 209 -21.19 10.18 -2.83
N GLU A 210 -20.95 10.00 -4.12
CA GLU A 210 -21.86 10.45 -5.18
C GLU A 210 -23.13 9.58 -5.21
N MET A 211 -24.29 10.22 -5.19
CA MET A 211 -25.58 9.55 -5.25
C MET A 211 -25.94 9.23 -6.71
N GLY A 212 -26.34 7.99 -6.96
CA GLY A 212 -26.78 7.56 -8.29
C GLY A 212 -28.21 7.98 -8.56
N ARG A 213 -28.54 8.27 -9.81
CA ARG A 213 -29.91 8.63 -10.21
C ARG A 213 -30.86 7.44 -10.02
N PHE A 214 -32.01 7.67 -9.39
CA PHE A 214 -33.02 6.63 -9.13
C PHE A 214 -34.42 7.23 -9.25
N GLY A 215 -35.15 6.85 -10.29
CA GLY A 215 -36.47 7.43 -10.58
C GLY A 215 -36.40 8.96 -10.75
N PRO A 216 -37.26 9.74 -10.06
CA PRO A 216 -37.24 11.20 -10.14
C PRO A 216 -36.14 11.86 -9.28
N GLY A 217 -35.45 11.10 -8.43
CA GLY A 217 -34.45 11.60 -7.49
C GLY A 217 -33.11 10.89 -7.58
N TYR A 218 -32.39 10.92 -6.47
CA TYR A 218 -31.06 10.34 -6.31
C TYR A 218 -31.02 9.46 -5.07
N TYR A 219 -30.27 8.37 -5.15
CA TYR A 219 -30.21 7.31 -4.16
C TYR A 219 -28.77 6.89 -3.87
N VAL A 220 -28.49 6.59 -2.61
CA VAL A 220 -27.26 5.93 -2.18
C VAL A 220 -27.52 5.16 -0.88
N GLU A 221 -26.67 4.18 -0.57
CA GLU A 221 -26.65 3.50 0.72
C GLU A 221 -25.34 3.83 1.44
N ILE A 222 -25.43 4.23 2.72
CA ILE A 222 -24.24 4.23 3.59
C ILE A 222 -23.89 2.76 3.83
N PRO A 223 -22.69 2.29 3.42
CA PRO A 223 -22.34 0.88 3.46
C PRO A 223 -22.25 0.37 4.90
N CYS A 224 -22.42 -0.95 5.05
CA CYS A 224 -22.06 -1.60 6.30
C CYS A 224 -20.54 -1.56 6.49
N THR A 225 -20.12 -1.28 7.70
CA THR A 225 -18.75 -1.49 8.16
C THR A 225 -18.69 -2.73 9.04
N ILE A 226 -17.54 -3.41 9.10
CA ILE A 226 -17.31 -4.56 9.99
C ILE A 226 -17.56 -4.18 11.47
N ILE A 227 -17.33 -2.91 11.80
CA ILE A 227 -17.66 -2.31 13.09
C ILE A 227 -18.69 -1.21 12.83
N GLN A 228 -19.98 -1.51 12.99
CA GLN A 228 -21.02 -0.50 12.84
C GLN A 228 -21.01 0.46 14.04
N PRO A 229 -20.92 1.78 13.81
CA PRO A 229 -20.99 2.76 14.88
C PRO A 229 -22.42 2.78 15.45
N THR A 230 -22.57 3.26 16.68
CA THR A 230 -23.90 3.49 17.28
C THR A 230 -24.64 4.67 16.65
N ARG A 231 -23.90 5.59 16.01
CA ARG A 231 -24.45 6.81 15.41
C ARG A 231 -23.73 7.21 14.13
N TRP A 232 -24.51 7.71 13.18
CA TRP A 232 -24.02 8.37 11.97
C TRP A 232 -24.55 9.80 11.90
N PHE A 233 -23.75 10.69 11.32
CA PHE A 233 -24.14 12.04 10.94
C PHE A 233 -24.07 12.17 9.43
N TYR A 234 -25.06 12.80 8.80
CA TYR A 234 -25.03 13.02 7.36
C TYR A 234 -25.72 14.32 6.91
N TYR A 235 -25.35 14.80 5.73
CA TYR A 235 -26.05 15.85 4.99
C TYR A 235 -25.92 15.62 3.49
N ILE A 236 -26.77 16.25 2.69
CA ILE A 236 -26.81 16.08 1.23
C ILE A 236 -26.52 17.43 0.58
N ALA A 237 -25.64 17.45 -0.42
CA ALA A 237 -25.40 18.62 -1.25
C ALA A 237 -25.75 18.32 -2.70
N VAL A 238 -26.49 19.22 -3.34
CA VAL A 238 -26.76 19.21 -4.78
C VAL A 238 -25.87 20.28 -5.40
N VAL A 239 -24.99 19.87 -6.29
CA VAL A 239 -24.14 20.81 -7.03
C VAL A 239 -24.69 21.05 -8.43
N ASP A 240 -24.49 22.25 -8.95
CA ASP A 240 -24.77 22.58 -10.34
C ASP A 240 -23.62 22.15 -11.27
N ALA A 241 -23.81 22.36 -12.58
CA ALA A 241 -22.81 22.03 -13.59
C ALA A 241 -21.49 22.83 -13.49
N SER A 242 -21.45 23.90 -12.69
CA SER A 242 -20.23 24.67 -12.40
C SER A 242 -19.51 24.21 -11.13
N GLY A 243 -20.06 23.23 -10.42
CA GLY A 243 -19.55 22.75 -9.13
C GLY A 243 -20.01 23.58 -7.93
N GLY A 244 -20.87 24.59 -8.13
CA GLY A 244 -21.43 25.38 -7.05
C GLY A 244 -22.57 24.64 -6.34
N VAL A 245 -22.75 24.86 -5.03
CA VAL A 245 -23.87 24.26 -4.27
C VAL A 245 -25.18 24.95 -4.65
N ALA A 246 -26.03 24.24 -5.38
CA ALA A 246 -27.33 24.72 -5.85
C ALA A 246 -28.45 24.48 -4.84
N GLY A 247 -28.28 23.51 -3.94
CA GLY A 247 -29.24 23.16 -2.90
C GLY A 247 -28.72 22.04 -2.00
N GLY A 248 -29.48 21.64 -1.00
CA GLY A 248 -29.06 20.58 -0.08
C GLY A 248 -30.05 20.33 1.05
N GLU A 249 -29.79 19.25 1.78
CA GLU A 249 -30.57 18.82 2.93
C GLU A 249 -29.63 18.71 4.13
N ALA A 250 -29.91 19.45 5.20
CA ALA A 250 -28.98 19.69 6.32
C ALA A 250 -27.69 20.42 5.89
N SER A 251 -26.67 20.43 6.76
CA SER A 251 -25.36 21.08 6.53
C SER A 251 -24.29 20.41 7.40
N ALA A 252 -23.01 20.70 7.14
CA ALA A 252 -21.91 20.18 7.95
C ALA A 252 -22.01 20.61 9.43
N GLU A 253 -22.50 21.82 9.71
CA GLU A 253 -22.67 22.37 11.05
C GLU A 253 -23.90 21.81 11.76
N ARG A 254 -24.90 21.39 11.00
CA ARG A 254 -26.17 20.85 11.51
C ARG A 254 -26.58 19.62 10.72
N PRO A 255 -25.82 18.51 10.82
CA PRO A 255 -26.12 17.29 10.09
C PRO A 255 -27.36 16.59 10.67
N TYR A 256 -27.97 15.74 9.86
CA TYR A 256 -28.91 14.75 10.38
C TYR A 256 -28.17 13.68 11.15
N GLU A 257 -28.78 13.19 12.23
CA GLU A 257 -28.27 12.09 13.05
C GLU A 257 -29.13 10.84 12.83
N ILE A 258 -28.47 9.70 12.66
CA ILE A 258 -29.06 8.34 12.58
C ILE A 258 -28.54 7.54 13.77
N THR A 259 -29.45 6.95 14.55
CA THR A 259 -29.08 6.00 15.61
C THR A 259 -29.15 4.58 15.08
N MET A 260 -28.06 3.83 15.20
CA MET A 260 -28.01 2.41 14.88
C MET A 260 -28.49 1.61 16.09
N THR A 261 -29.57 0.82 15.95
CA THR A 261 -30.20 0.09 17.06
C THR A 261 -30.36 -1.41 16.77
N PRO A 262 -30.41 -2.28 17.79
CA PRO A 262 -30.71 -3.70 17.59
C PRO A 262 -32.19 -3.95 17.24
N SER A 263 -33.07 -2.99 17.51
CA SER A 263 -34.50 -3.04 17.20
C SER A 263 -35.02 -1.62 16.93
N LEU A 264 -35.87 -1.48 15.92
CA LEU A 264 -36.44 -0.18 15.54
C LEU A 264 -37.68 0.15 16.37
N SER A 265 -37.88 1.44 16.65
CA SER A 265 -39.13 1.95 17.24
C SER A 265 -40.23 2.14 16.19
N GLY A 266 -39.86 2.27 14.91
CA GLY A 266 -40.77 2.49 13.79
C GLY A 266 -40.53 1.55 12.60
N THR A 267 -41.09 1.90 11.45
CA THR A 267 -40.86 1.17 10.19
C THR A 267 -39.41 1.33 9.76
N ALA A 268 -38.77 0.22 9.34
CA ALA A 268 -37.42 0.26 8.82
C ALA A 268 -37.32 1.20 7.61
N PRO A 269 -36.24 2.01 7.51
CA PRO A 269 -35.94 2.73 6.30
C PRO A 269 -35.87 1.75 5.12
N THR A 270 -36.65 2.04 4.08
CA THR A 270 -36.68 1.26 2.84
C THR A 270 -35.88 1.98 1.76
N ARG A 271 -35.51 1.24 0.71
CA ARG A 271 -35.05 1.83 -0.54
C ARG A 271 -36.17 2.70 -1.13
N ALA A 272 -35.81 3.52 -2.12
CA ALA A 272 -36.75 4.46 -2.76
C ALA A 272 -37.91 3.78 -3.50
N ASP A 273 -37.75 2.52 -3.91
CA ASP A 273 -38.82 1.66 -4.48
C ASP A 273 -39.70 0.99 -3.40
N GLY A 274 -39.43 1.22 -2.13
CA GLY A 274 -40.12 0.60 -1.00
C GLY A 274 -39.58 -0.78 -0.59
N SER A 275 -38.56 -1.31 -1.29
CA SER A 275 -37.93 -2.58 -0.91
C SER A 275 -37.14 -2.43 0.40
N SER A 276 -37.09 -3.49 1.20
CA SER A 276 -36.30 -3.50 2.43
C SER A 276 -34.82 -3.68 2.11
N VAL A 277 -33.94 -2.97 2.83
CA VAL A 277 -32.49 -3.16 2.70
C VAL A 277 -32.08 -4.46 3.42
N PRO A 278 -31.36 -5.38 2.75
CA PRO A 278 -30.96 -6.65 3.35
C PRO A 278 -29.92 -6.46 4.47
N SER A 279 -29.85 -7.42 5.39
CA SER A 279 -28.80 -7.45 6.41
C SER A 279 -27.46 -7.83 5.81
N CYS A 280 -26.39 -7.14 6.18
CA CYS A 280 -25.04 -7.41 5.70
C CYS A 280 -24.49 -8.74 6.22
N GLY A 281 -23.65 -9.37 5.41
CA GLY A 281 -22.91 -10.57 5.77
C GLY A 281 -21.81 -10.29 6.79
N PRO A 282 -21.18 -11.34 7.35
CA PRO A 282 -20.15 -11.23 8.37
C PRO A 282 -18.92 -10.41 7.93
N ASN A 283 -18.70 -10.24 6.63
CA ASN A 283 -17.61 -9.45 6.06
C ASN A 283 -17.96 -7.97 5.87
N GLY A 284 -19.15 -7.52 6.28
CA GLY A 284 -19.64 -6.16 6.02
C GLY A 284 -20.20 -5.95 4.60
N GLU A 285 -20.17 -6.96 3.75
CA GLU A 285 -20.75 -6.88 2.41
C GLU A 285 -22.25 -7.20 2.44
N PRO A 286 -23.11 -6.47 1.71
CA PRO A 286 -24.50 -6.85 1.57
C PRO A 286 -24.59 -8.23 0.89
N PRO A 287 -25.51 -9.12 1.30
CA PRO A 287 -25.62 -10.49 0.78
C PRO A 287 -25.91 -10.54 -0.72
N GLU A 288 -26.33 -9.42 -1.31
CA GLU A 288 -26.61 -9.26 -2.75
C GLU A 288 -25.37 -8.87 -3.57
N ARG A 289 -24.21 -8.56 -2.97
CA ARG A 289 -22.98 -8.19 -3.72
C ARG A 289 -22.25 -9.36 -4.39
N GLY A 290 -22.95 -10.48 -4.59
CA GLY A 290 -22.53 -11.57 -5.47
C GLY A 290 -22.83 -11.35 -6.96
N GLY A 291 -23.51 -10.27 -7.37
CA GLY A 291 -23.64 -9.95 -8.80
C GLY A 291 -24.85 -9.12 -9.25
N ASP A 292 -25.74 -8.67 -8.38
CA ASP A 292 -26.95 -7.97 -8.82
C ASP A 292 -26.86 -6.46 -8.63
N CYS A 293 -26.93 -5.74 -9.74
CA CYS A 293 -27.04 -4.29 -9.73
C CYS A 293 -28.43 -3.86 -9.24
N PRO A 294 -28.53 -2.77 -8.46
CA PRO A 294 -29.80 -2.34 -7.90
C PRO A 294 -30.81 -2.07 -9.03
N PRO A 295 -32.09 -2.43 -8.86
CA PRO A 295 -33.13 -2.21 -9.85
C PRO A 295 -33.16 -0.74 -10.30
N GLY A 296 -32.80 -0.46 -11.55
CA GLY A 296 -32.79 0.90 -12.12
C GLY A 296 -31.42 1.55 -12.31
N MET A 297 -30.31 0.89 -11.97
CA MET A 297 -28.96 1.36 -12.34
C MET A 297 -28.32 0.47 -13.40
N SER A 298 -27.74 1.06 -14.44
CA SER A 298 -27.01 0.32 -15.46
C SER A 298 -25.58 0.06 -14.97
N CYS A 299 -25.25 -1.20 -14.68
CA CYS A 299 -23.86 -1.62 -14.58
C CYS A 299 -23.38 -2.08 -15.95
N GLY A 300 -22.52 -1.28 -16.61
CA GLY A 300 -21.80 -1.71 -17.81
C GLY A 300 -22.61 -1.82 -19.10
N GLY A 301 -23.85 -1.33 -19.16
CA GLY A 301 -24.60 -1.22 -20.42
C GLY A 301 -25.18 -2.54 -20.98
N VAL A 302 -25.20 -3.62 -20.21
CA VAL A 302 -25.84 -4.89 -20.63
C VAL A 302 -27.25 -4.95 -20.03
N ILE A 303 -28.27 -4.90 -20.90
CA ILE A 303 -29.67 -5.07 -20.52
C ILE A 303 -29.94 -6.58 -20.40
N CYS A 304 -30.39 -7.03 -19.23
CA CYS A 304 -30.79 -8.42 -19.04
C CYS A 304 -32.27 -8.60 -19.35
N GLU A 305 -32.62 -9.58 -20.19
CA GLU A 305 -34.01 -9.92 -20.48
C GLU A 305 -34.71 -10.59 -19.27
N ARG A 306 -33.95 -11.29 -18.42
CA ARG A 306 -34.47 -11.98 -17.24
C ARG A 306 -33.42 -12.13 -16.14
N SER A 307 -33.78 -11.79 -14.91
CA SER A 307 -32.93 -11.95 -13.72
C SER A 307 -33.09 -13.34 -13.08
N CYS A 308 -32.05 -13.81 -12.39
CA CYS A 308 -32.02 -15.10 -11.68
C CYS A 308 -31.15 -15.03 -10.44
N ALA A 309 -31.44 -15.86 -9.43
CA ALA A 309 -30.57 -16.04 -8.26
C ALA A 309 -29.81 -17.37 -8.33
N LEU A 310 -30.43 -18.39 -8.92
CA LEU A 310 -29.89 -19.73 -9.11
C LEU A 310 -30.10 -20.18 -10.56
N ALA A 311 -29.29 -21.13 -11.04
CA ALA A 311 -29.41 -21.65 -12.41
C ALA A 311 -30.80 -22.25 -12.70
N GLU A 312 -31.48 -22.77 -11.68
CA GLU A 312 -32.84 -23.31 -11.76
C GLU A 312 -33.93 -22.25 -11.93
N ASP A 313 -33.64 -20.97 -11.71
CA ASP A 313 -34.55 -19.86 -12.03
C ASP A 313 -34.60 -19.56 -13.54
N CYS A 314 -33.66 -20.13 -14.30
CA CYS A 314 -33.53 -19.90 -15.73
C CYS A 314 -34.30 -20.94 -16.56
N PRO A 315 -34.79 -20.53 -17.76
CA PRO A 315 -35.36 -21.48 -18.73
C PRO A 315 -34.39 -22.61 -19.04
N TYR A 316 -34.93 -23.77 -19.44
CA TYR A 316 -34.13 -24.93 -19.80
C TYR A 316 -33.08 -24.56 -20.87
N GLY A 317 -31.80 -24.79 -20.58
CA GLY A 317 -30.70 -24.41 -21.47
C GLY A 317 -30.15 -22.99 -21.27
N GLN A 318 -30.39 -22.36 -20.11
CA GLN A 318 -29.76 -21.10 -19.71
C GLN A 318 -29.15 -21.25 -18.30
N ASP A 319 -28.03 -20.58 -18.05
CA ASP A 319 -27.39 -20.51 -16.74
C ASP A 319 -27.50 -19.10 -16.16
N CYS A 320 -27.51 -19.05 -14.82
CA CYS A 320 -27.52 -17.79 -14.11
C CYS A 320 -26.11 -17.21 -14.02
N ILE A 321 -25.81 -16.22 -14.87
CA ILE A 321 -24.50 -15.59 -14.95
C ILE A 321 -24.65 -14.11 -14.63
N LEU A 322 -24.04 -13.67 -13.52
CA LEU A 322 -24.10 -12.28 -13.04
C LEU A 322 -25.55 -11.79 -12.87
N GLY A 323 -26.38 -12.62 -12.23
CA GLY A 323 -27.77 -12.26 -11.97
C GLY A 323 -28.70 -12.33 -13.18
N CYS A 324 -28.21 -12.79 -14.33
CA CYS A 324 -28.98 -12.80 -15.58
C CYS A 324 -28.98 -14.18 -16.23
N CYS A 325 -30.15 -14.62 -16.67
CA CYS A 325 -30.27 -15.86 -17.44
C CYS A 325 -29.68 -15.64 -18.83
N LYS A 326 -28.63 -16.39 -19.14
CA LYS A 326 -27.99 -16.40 -20.46
C LYS A 326 -27.88 -17.84 -20.92
N GLU A 327 -28.03 -18.08 -22.22
CA GLU A 327 -27.64 -19.37 -22.78
C GLU A 327 -26.18 -19.62 -22.37
N PRO A 328 -25.85 -20.82 -21.84
CA PRO A 328 -24.48 -21.16 -21.56
C PRO A 328 -23.77 -20.96 -22.89
N VAL A 329 -22.78 -20.07 -22.90
CA VAL A 329 -21.91 -19.96 -24.06
C VAL A 329 -21.42 -21.38 -24.28
N GLU A 330 -21.81 -22.00 -25.40
CA GLU A 330 -21.19 -23.24 -25.84
C GLU A 330 -19.71 -22.88 -25.88
N ILE A 331 -18.99 -23.34 -24.86
CA ILE A 331 -17.55 -23.39 -24.91
C ILE A 331 -17.34 -24.45 -25.98
N GLU A 332 -17.27 -24.02 -27.25
CA GLU A 332 -16.69 -24.82 -28.31
C GLU A 332 -15.42 -25.37 -27.68
N GLU A 333 -15.40 -26.69 -27.42
CA GLU A 333 -14.21 -27.38 -26.96
C GLU A 333 -13.12 -26.90 -27.92
N PRO A 334 -12.12 -26.13 -27.45
CA PRO A 334 -11.22 -25.47 -28.35
C PRO A 334 -10.50 -26.58 -29.10
N ASP A 335 -10.84 -26.71 -30.38
CA ASP A 335 -10.09 -27.49 -31.35
C ASP A 335 -8.62 -27.18 -31.08
N GLU A 336 -7.84 -28.24 -30.86
CA GLU A 336 -6.47 -28.21 -30.35
C GLU A 336 -5.71 -26.93 -30.79
N PRO A 337 -5.19 -26.13 -29.84
CA PRO A 337 -4.59 -24.85 -30.16
C PRO A 337 -3.28 -25.08 -30.92
N THR A 338 -3.37 -25.05 -32.24
CA THR A 338 -2.21 -25.09 -33.14
C THR A 338 -1.58 -23.71 -33.32
N ASP A 339 -2.12 -22.67 -32.69
CA ASP A 339 -1.61 -21.32 -32.78
C ASP A 339 -1.19 -20.77 -31.42
N TRP A 340 0.11 -20.87 -31.14
CA TRP A 340 0.76 -20.34 -29.94
C TRP A 340 0.79 -18.79 -29.91
N SER A 341 0.30 -18.10 -30.94
CA SER A 341 0.33 -16.63 -31.01
C SER A 341 -0.75 -15.94 -30.17
N SER A 342 -1.79 -16.65 -29.70
CA SER A 342 -2.89 -16.08 -28.90
C SER A 342 -2.60 -15.96 -27.39
N PHE A 343 -1.43 -16.40 -26.91
CA PHE A 343 -1.00 -16.16 -25.52
C PHE A 343 -0.73 -14.68 -25.20
N ALA A 344 -0.72 -13.80 -26.20
CA ALA A 344 -0.43 -12.37 -26.02
C ALA A 344 -1.63 -11.55 -25.50
N ASP A 345 -2.87 -12.04 -25.61
CA ASP A 345 -4.07 -11.23 -25.34
C ASP A 345 -4.66 -11.41 -23.93
N TYR A 346 -4.03 -12.22 -23.07
CA TYR A 346 -4.43 -12.32 -21.66
C TYR A 346 -3.76 -11.18 -20.87
N GLU A 347 -4.41 -10.02 -20.89
CA GLU A 347 -4.03 -8.87 -20.08
C GLU A 347 -4.02 -9.28 -18.60
N ARG A 348 -2.82 -9.39 -18.01
CA ARG A 348 -2.70 -9.46 -16.55
C ARG A 348 -3.35 -8.21 -15.95
N PRO A 349 -4.03 -8.33 -14.80
CA PRO A 349 -4.46 -7.15 -14.07
C PRO A 349 -3.22 -6.33 -13.69
N GLY A 350 -3.05 -5.21 -14.39
CA GLY A 350 -2.35 -4.01 -13.93
C GLY A 350 -0.83 -4.07 -13.81
N ILE A 351 -0.20 -3.05 -14.37
CA ILE A 351 0.98 -2.43 -13.76
C ILE A 351 0.67 -2.23 -12.28
N GLY A 352 1.42 -2.84 -11.38
CA GLY A 352 1.04 -2.90 -9.96
C GLY A 352 2.22 -3.13 -9.02
N LEU A 353 2.02 -2.76 -7.76
CA LEU A 353 2.95 -2.98 -6.67
C LEU A 353 2.68 -4.38 -6.09
N TRP A 354 3.72 -5.14 -5.79
CA TRP A 354 3.59 -6.42 -5.10
C TRP A 354 4.64 -6.59 -4.01
N LEU A 355 4.26 -7.34 -2.98
CA LEU A 355 5.12 -7.77 -1.89
C LEU A 355 5.23 -9.29 -1.91
N HIS A 356 6.42 -9.84 -1.67
CA HIS A 356 6.56 -11.27 -1.47
C HIS A 356 7.42 -11.63 -0.26
N LEU A 357 7.08 -12.76 0.34
CA LEU A 357 7.81 -13.37 1.44
C LEU A 357 8.24 -14.77 0.99
N GLY A 358 9.54 -14.99 0.93
CA GLY A 358 10.17 -16.25 0.54
C GLY A 358 10.95 -16.90 1.66
N VAL A 359 10.98 -18.24 1.65
CA VAL A 359 11.86 -19.06 2.50
C VAL A 359 12.58 -20.09 1.65
N GLY A 360 13.84 -20.35 1.94
CA GLY A 360 14.66 -21.21 1.10
C GLY A 360 15.91 -21.75 1.77
N VAL A 361 16.61 -22.59 1.01
CA VAL A 361 17.93 -23.11 1.36
C VAL A 361 18.89 -22.82 0.23
N GLY A 362 20.17 -22.66 0.56
CA GLY A 362 21.17 -22.48 -0.49
C GLY A 362 22.43 -23.30 -0.32
N ILE A 363 23.18 -23.37 -1.41
CA ILE A 363 24.45 -24.08 -1.53
C ILE A 363 25.46 -23.10 -2.10
N GLY A 364 26.62 -22.98 -1.44
CA GLY A 364 27.71 -22.12 -1.89
C GLY A 364 28.89 -22.89 -2.45
N ILE A 365 29.50 -22.40 -3.51
CA ILE A 365 30.82 -22.83 -3.97
C ILE A 365 31.84 -21.80 -3.48
N LEU A 366 32.77 -22.26 -2.65
CA LEU A 366 33.81 -21.44 -2.04
C LEU A 366 35.16 -21.74 -2.70
N PRO A 367 35.93 -20.74 -3.15
CA PRO A 367 37.29 -20.95 -3.65
C PRO A 367 38.23 -21.33 -2.50
N GLU A 368 39.43 -21.79 -2.83
CA GLU A 368 40.47 -21.99 -1.82
C GLU A 368 40.73 -20.69 -1.04
N GLY A 369 40.90 -20.80 0.27
CA GLY A 369 41.08 -19.63 1.12
C GLY A 369 41.27 -20.00 2.58
N THR A 370 41.09 -19.04 3.47
CA THR A 370 41.26 -19.25 4.91
C THR A 370 39.97 -18.90 5.65
N VAL A 371 39.55 -19.73 6.60
CA VAL A 371 38.40 -19.47 7.48
C VAL A 371 38.86 -19.25 8.90
N LYS A 372 38.14 -18.39 9.63
CA LYS A 372 38.36 -18.19 11.06
C LYS A 372 37.82 -19.40 11.80
N GLU A 373 38.62 -19.98 12.70
CA GLU A 373 38.15 -21.10 13.53
C GLU A 373 37.08 -20.61 14.53
N PRO A 374 36.00 -21.39 14.77
CA PRO A 374 35.01 -21.06 15.78
C PRO A 374 35.67 -21.10 17.16
N ARG A 375 35.17 -20.27 18.07
CA ARG A 375 35.73 -20.14 19.42
C ARG A 375 35.39 -21.31 20.34
N TRP A 376 34.55 -22.23 19.90
CA TRP A 376 34.09 -23.36 20.69
C TRP A 376 34.29 -24.67 19.92
N PHE A 377 34.74 -25.70 20.63
CA PHE A 377 34.73 -27.07 20.15
C PHE A 377 33.97 -27.94 21.14
N THR A 378 33.28 -28.95 20.64
CA THR A 378 32.61 -29.94 21.48
C THR A 378 33.52 -31.16 21.55
N ASP A 379 33.98 -31.52 22.75
CA ASP A 379 34.78 -32.71 22.93
C ASP A 379 33.94 -33.99 22.68
N LEU A 380 34.60 -35.15 22.62
CA LEU A 380 33.92 -36.43 22.45
C LEU A 380 32.96 -36.79 23.61
N ALA A 381 33.06 -36.09 24.75
CA ALA A 381 32.15 -36.25 25.88
C ALA A 381 30.91 -35.34 25.76
N GLY A 382 30.78 -34.58 24.67
CA GLY A 382 29.65 -33.67 24.43
C GLY A 382 29.75 -32.35 25.19
N SER A 383 30.89 -32.05 25.80
CA SER A 383 31.11 -30.79 26.51
C SER A 383 31.64 -29.75 25.53
N SER A 384 30.93 -28.63 25.41
CA SER A 384 31.39 -27.48 24.62
C SER A 384 32.38 -26.66 25.43
N TRP A 385 33.62 -26.57 24.96
CA TRP A 385 34.67 -25.78 25.57
C TRP A 385 35.02 -24.61 24.65
N TYR A 386 35.38 -23.46 25.24
CA TYR A 386 36.11 -22.44 24.50
C TYR A 386 37.43 -23.07 24.03
N GLY A 387 37.79 -22.87 22.76
CA GLY A 387 38.98 -23.43 22.13
C GLY A 387 40.21 -23.33 23.05
N PRO A 388 41.03 -24.38 23.17
CA PRO A 388 42.15 -24.40 24.13
C PRO A 388 43.19 -23.29 23.88
N ASP A 389 43.18 -22.70 22.68
CA ASP A 389 44.21 -21.80 22.21
C ASP A 389 44.07 -20.34 22.69
N ASP A 390 42.88 -19.88 23.10
CA ASP A 390 42.71 -18.53 23.67
C ASP A 390 43.14 -18.46 25.15
N ALA A 391 43.13 -19.60 25.88
CA ALA A 391 43.46 -19.63 27.30
C ALA A 391 44.87 -20.17 27.63
N ALA A 392 45.47 -21.02 26.77
CA ALA A 392 46.70 -21.73 27.14
C ALA A 392 48.01 -21.09 26.64
N ARG A 393 47.98 -20.16 25.66
CA ARG A 393 49.19 -19.48 25.16
C ARG A 393 49.11 -17.97 25.37
N GLY A 394 49.44 -17.53 26.59
CA GLY A 394 49.50 -16.11 27.00
C GLY A 394 50.57 -15.28 26.28
N GLY A 395 50.50 -15.19 24.96
CA GLY A 395 51.44 -14.43 24.14
C GLY A 395 51.08 -14.27 22.66
N LEU A 396 49.96 -14.83 22.17
CA LEU A 396 49.48 -14.55 20.82
C LEU A 396 48.66 -13.26 20.82
N THR A 397 48.97 -12.37 19.89
CA THR A 397 48.23 -11.12 19.76
C THR A 397 46.80 -11.42 19.28
N PRO A 398 45.80 -10.58 19.57
CA PRO A 398 44.42 -10.76 19.07
C PRO A 398 44.28 -10.92 17.55
N ASP A 399 45.34 -10.65 16.78
CA ASP A 399 45.45 -10.79 15.34
C ASP A 399 46.04 -12.14 14.87
N ASP A 400 46.65 -12.94 15.76
CA ASP A 400 47.14 -14.30 15.45
C ASP A 400 46.03 -15.36 15.45
N ARG A 401 44.76 -14.95 15.24
CA ARG A 401 43.62 -15.85 15.15
C ARG A 401 43.91 -16.89 14.06
N GLN A 402 44.07 -18.15 14.48
CA GLN A 402 44.38 -19.24 13.57
C GLN A 402 43.30 -19.28 12.48
N THR A 403 43.71 -19.00 11.26
CA THR A 403 42.88 -19.20 10.09
C THR A 403 43.19 -20.57 9.53
N ALA A 404 42.20 -21.44 9.38
CA ALA A 404 42.39 -22.74 8.77
C ALA A 404 42.28 -22.63 7.24
N PRO A 405 43.19 -23.24 6.46
CA PRO A 405 43.02 -23.32 5.01
C PRO A 405 41.80 -24.18 4.68
N VAL A 406 40.99 -23.71 3.73
CA VAL A 406 39.81 -24.38 3.19
C VAL A 406 40.04 -24.58 1.70
N ALA A 407 39.92 -25.83 1.25
CA ALA A 407 40.00 -26.16 -0.16
C ALA A 407 38.75 -25.70 -0.92
N LEU A 408 38.86 -25.60 -2.25
CA LEU A 408 37.69 -25.41 -3.12
C LEU A 408 36.63 -26.48 -2.84
N GLY A 409 35.39 -26.06 -2.56
CA GLY A 409 34.34 -26.99 -2.21
C GLY A 409 32.93 -26.42 -2.22
N MET A 410 31.95 -27.32 -2.10
CA MET A 410 30.55 -26.98 -1.90
C MET A 410 30.25 -26.92 -0.40
N SER A 411 29.42 -25.96 -0.01
CA SER A 411 29.04 -25.66 1.37
C SER A 411 27.54 -25.39 1.43
N LEU A 412 26.90 -25.61 2.57
CA LEU A 412 25.51 -25.20 2.76
C LEU A 412 25.51 -23.72 3.15
N SER A 413 24.77 -22.87 2.44
CA SER A 413 24.61 -21.45 2.81
C SER A 413 23.51 -21.22 3.85
N GLY A 414 22.99 -22.31 4.41
CA GLY A 414 21.96 -22.30 5.42
C GLY A 414 20.56 -21.96 4.90
N PHE A 415 19.66 -21.70 5.84
CA PHE A 415 18.29 -21.25 5.60
C PHE A 415 18.29 -19.76 5.25
N ALA A 416 17.44 -19.34 4.33
CA ALA A 416 17.27 -17.95 3.94
C ALA A 416 15.80 -17.58 4.01
N MET A 417 15.53 -16.38 4.53
CA MET A 417 14.26 -15.70 4.35
C MET A 417 14.48 -14.49 3.45
N ARG A 418 13.49 -14.18 2.62
CA ARG A 418 13.51 -13.04 1.70
C ARG A 418 12.21 -12.27 1.83
N LEU A 419 12.34 -10.97 1.98
CA LEU A 419 11.26 -10.01 1.82
C LEU A 419 11.58 -9.21 0.57
N GLY A 420 10.65 -9.13 -0.37
CA GLY A 420 10.84 -8.26 -1.52
C GLY A 420 9.62 -7.45 -1.88
N ILE A 421 9.89 -6.28 -2.44
CA ILE A 421 8.91 -5.37 -3.01
C ILE A 421 9.22 -5.23 -4.49
N GLY A 422 8.20 -5.34 -5.34
CA GLY A 422 8.38 -5.23 -6.78
C GLY A 422 7.28 -4.45 -7.44
N TYR A 423 7.57 -3.98 -8.64
CA TYR A 423 6.67 -3.20 -9.47
C TYR A 423 6.76 -3.67 -10.91
N ASP A 424 5.62 -4.01 -11.50
CA ASP A 424 5.54 -4.44 -12.89
C ASP A 424 5.49 -3.20 -13.79
N ILE A 425 6.61 -2.85 -14.41
CA ILE A 425 6.72 -1.68 -15.31
C ILE A 425 5.93 -1.93 -16.60
N LEU A 426 6.00 -3.15 -17.11
CA LEU A 426 5.27 -3.65 -18.27
C LEU A 426 4.75 -5.06 -17.94
N PRO A 427 3.75 -5.59 -18.67
CA PRO A 427 3.23 -6.94 -18.42
C PRO A 427 4.29 -8.05 -18.45
N PHE A 428 5.39 -7.82 -19.17
CA PHE A 428 6.52 -8.73 -19.27
C PHE A 428 7.76 -8.28 -18.48
N LEU A 429 7.78 -7.10 -17.86
CA LEU A 429 9.00 -6.55 -17.24
C LEU A 429 8.69 -5.96 -15.87
N SER A 430 9.41 -6.43 -14.85
CA SER A 430 9.27 -5.94 -13.49
C SER A 430 10.61 -5.54 -12.89
N VAL A 431 10.58 -4.61 -11.94
CA VAL A 431 11.70 -4.27 -11.06
C VAL A 431 11.39 -4.72 -9.65
N GLU A 432 12.41 -5.12 -8.91
CA GLU A 432 12.23 -5.70 -7.58
C GLU A 432 13.40 -5.33 -6.68
N LEU A 433 13.10 -4.98 -5.43
CA LEU A 433 14.06 -4.79 -4.37
C LEU A 433 13.85 -5.87 -3.32
N ASN A 434 14.91 -6.62 -3.05
CA ASN A 434 14.92 -7.73 -2.11
C ASN A 434 15.80 -7.46 -0.91
N TYR A 435 15.28 -7.86 0.24
CA TYR A 435 16.03 -7.99 1.47
C TYR A 435 16.03 -9.46 1.90
N ARG A 436 17.19 -10.08 1.79
CA ARG A 436 17.44 -11.45 2.25
C ARG A 436 18.13 -11.41 3.60
N PHE A 437 17.74 -12.32 4.48
CA PHE A 437 18.46 -12.64 5.70
C PHE A 437 18.65 -14.14 5.88
N GLY A 438 19.81 -14.54 6.38
CA GLY A 438 20.22 -15.95 6.47
C GLY A 438 20.34 -16.47 7.90
N ALA A 439 20.22 -17.78 8.06
CA ALA A 439 20.60 -18.55 9.23
C ALA A 439 21.43 -19.77 8.75
N PRO A 440 22.40 -20.30 9.51
CA PRO A 440 22.63 -20.07 10.93
C PRO A 440 23.32 -18.73 11.22
N PHE A 441 23.00 -18.19 12.39
CA PHE A 441 23.76 -17.09 12.99
C PHE A 441 25.05 -17.68 13.54
N ASP A 442 26.19 -17.11 13.17
CA ASP A 442 27.36 -17.23 14.03
C ASP A 442 27.02 -16.43 15.29
N ILE A 443 26.61 -17.12 16.36
CA ILE A 443 26.18 -16.48 17.62
C ILE A 443 27.30 -15.58 18.18
N ASP A 444 28.55 -15.84 17.83
CA ASP A 444 29.71 -15.15 18.38
C ASP A 444 30.10 -13.90 17.59
N ASP A 445 29.76 -13.84 16.30
CA ASP A 445 30.03 -12.69 15.44
C ASP A 445 28.68 -11.99 15.21
N SER A 446 28.40 -10.95 16.00
CA SER A 446 27.18 -10.09 15.97
C SER A 446 26.72 -9.59 14.59
N ARG A 447 27.44 -9.94 13.52
CA ARG A 447 27.16 -9.68 12.12
C ARG A 447 26.15 -10.69 11.59
N PHE A 448 24.90 -10.26 11.59
CA PHE A 448 23.78 -10.93 10.94
C PHE A 448 24.02 -11.03 9.42
N PRO A 449 23.91 -12.19 8.76
CA PRO A 449 24.04 -12.29 7.31
C PRO A 449 22.79 -11.69 6.64
N TRP A 450 23.00 -10.65 5.84
CA TRP A 450 21.96 -9.92 5.12
C TRP A 450 22.39 -9.67 3.67
N LEU A 451 21.46 -9.59 2.74
CA LEU A 451 21.72 -9.22 1.35
C LEU A 451 20.59 -8.35 0.83
N VAL A 452 20.93 -7.14 0.36
CA VAL A 452 20.00 -6.26 -0.34
C VAL A 452 20.29 -6.35 -1.84
N GLU A 453 19.28 -6.62 -2.65
CA GLU A 453 19.44 -6.88 -4.09
C GLU A 453 18.35 -6.18 -4.90
N ALA A 454 18.75 -5.38 -5.89
CA ALA A 454 17.86 -4.83 -6.89
C ALA A 454 17.88 -5.72 -8.15
N ARG A 455 16.71 -6.01 -8.71
CA ARG A 455 16.53 -6.93 -9.85
C ARG A 455 15.69 -6.30 -10.94
N ILE A 456 15.93 -6.77 -12.16
CA ILE A 456 15.06 -6.60 -13.31
C ILE A 456 14.67 -8.01 -13.76
N ALA A 457 13.37 -8.30 -13.78
CA ALA A 457 12.83 -9.60 -14.17
C ALA A 457 12.03 -9.49 -15.48
N TRP A 458 12.31 -10.40 -16.41
CA TRP A 458 11.62 -10.53 -17.69
C TRP A 458 10.73 -11.78 -17.68
N TRP A 459 9.41 -11.57 -17.72
CA TRP A 459 8.38 -12.59 -17.77
C TRP A 459 8.12 -13.01 -19.22
N PHE A 460 8.56 -14.21 -19.59
CA PHE A 460 8.50 -14.70 -20.98
C PHE A 460 7.51 -15.87 -21.17
N LEU A 461 6.96 -16.41 -20.08
CA LEU A 461 5.80 -17.32 -20.14
C LEU A 461 4.76 -16.86 -19.13
N THR A 462 3.69 -16.26 -19.62
CA THR A 462 2.59 -15.75 -18.80
C THR A 462 1.30 -16.40 -19.29
N GLY A 463 0.63 -17.15 -18.40
CA GLY A 463 -0.70 -17.70 -18.63
C GLY A 463 -1.66 -17.26 -17.51
N PRO A 464 -2.93 -17.69 -17.57
CA PRO A 464 -3.99 -17.21 -16.65
C PRO A 464 -3.66 -17.42 -15.17
N LYS A 465 -2.92 -18.50 -14.85
CA LYS A 465 -2.52 -18.85 -13.49
C LYS A 465 -1.02 -19.01 -13.31
N HIS A 466 -0.23 -18.77 -14.34
CA HIS A 466 1.19 -19.13 -14.34
C HIS A 466 2.06 -17.98 -14.83
N ALA A 467 3.20 -17.79 -14.19
CA ALA A 467 4.25 -16.87 -14.58
C ALA A 467 5.59 -17.58 -14.54
N VAL A 468 6.41 -17.42 -15.58
CA VAL A 468 7.83 -17.75 -15.53
C VAL A 468 8.61 -16.52 -15.96
N SER A 469 9.60 -16.13 -15.16
CA SER A 469 10.57 -15.12 -15.55
C SER A 469 12.00 -15.57 -15.32
N ALA A 470 12.90 -14.89 -16.03
CA ALA A 470 14.32 -14.85 -15.72
C ALA A 470 14.65 -13.44 -15.26
N TYR A 471 15.59 -13.32 -14.32
CA TYR A 471 16.01 -12.02 -13.82
C TYR A 471 17.52 -11.90 -13.78
N VAL A 472 17.96 -10.64 -13.81
CA VAL A 472 19.33 -10.23 -13.48
C VAL A 472 19.27 -9.13 -12.45
N GLY A 473 20.23 -9.11 -11.53
CA GLY A 473 20.25 -8.17 -10.43
C GLY A 473 21.64 -7.91 -9.90
N GLY A 474 21.71 -6.95 -8.99
CA GLY A 474 22.92 -6.58 -8.30
C GLY A 474 22.59 -6.05 -6.91
N GLY A 475 23.52 -6.26 -5.99
CA GLY A 475 23.25 -5.98 -4.58
C GLY A 475 24.50 -5.84 -3.73
N ALA A 476 24.26 -5.61 -2.45
CA ALA A 476 25.29 -5.62 -1.44
C ALA A 476 24.83 -6.38 -0.20
N GLY A 477 25.73 -7.15 0.41
CA GLY A 477 25.40 -8.00 1.54
C GLY A 477 26.49 -8.98 1.94
N LEU A 478 26.24 -9.70 3.01
CA LEU A 478 27.07 -10.78 3.53
C LEU A 478 26.23 -12.07 3.60
N LEU A 479 26.70 -13.11 2.92
CA LEU A 479 26.19 -14.47 3.04
C LEU A 479 27.17 -15.30 3.86
N THR A 480 26.63 -16.23 4.64
CA THR A 480 27.44 -17.14 5.45
C THR A 480 27.34 -18.55 4.90
N HIS A 481 28.49 -19.19 4.73
CA HIS A 481 28.61 -20.55 4.23
C HIS A 481 29.12 -21.47 5.33
N MET A 482 28.41 -22.56 5.59
CA MET A 482 28.81 -23.60 6.54
C MET A 482 29.72 -24.63 5.85
N VAL A 483 30.97 -24.68 6.28
CA VAL A 483 31.98 -25.63 5.83
C VAL A 483 32.24 -26.63 6.95
N SER A 484 32.29 -27.92 6.64
CA SER A 484 32.70 -28.92 7.63
C SER A 484 34.19 -29.20 7.50
N ARG A 485 34.92 -29.13 8.61
CA ARG A 485 36.30 -29.64 8.69
C ARG A 485 36.28 -30.98 9.40
N VAL A 486 37.05 -31.93 8.88
CA VAL A 486 37.36 -33.17 9.59
C VAL A 486 38.66 -32.96 10.34
N VAL A 487 38.58 -32.90 11.66
CA VAL A 487 39.76 -32.88 12.53
C VAL A 487 39.98 -34.30 13.06
N PHE A 488 41.21 -34.79 12.94
CA PHE A 488 41.61 -36.03 13.59
C PHE A 488 42.16 -35.68 14.96
N ALA A 489 41.33 -35.79 15.98
CA ALA A 489 41.74 -35.57 17.36
C ALA A 489 42.27 -36.88 17.96
N GLN A 490 43.48 -36.83 18.52
CA GLN A 490 44.06 -37.92 19.28
C GLN A 490 44.24 -37.43 20.73
N ASN A 491 43.43 -37.95 21.65
CA ASN A 491 43.35 -37.46 23.03
C ASN A 491 44.59 -37.82 23.86
N ALA A 492 45.21 -38.97 23.58
CA ALA A 492 46.46 -39.40 24.19
C ALA A 492 47.31 -40.22 23.20
N PRO A 493 48.66 -40.29 23.39
CA PRO A 493 49.51 -41.18 22.60
C PRO A 493 49.05 -42.63 22.72
N GLY A 494 48.54 -43.20 21.62
CA GLY A 494 48.04 -44.58 21.58
C GLY A 494 46.53 -44.72 21.39
N ASP A 495 45.75 -43.65 21.55
CA ASP A 495 44.32 -43.68 21.22
C ASP A 495 44.11 -43.71 19.69
N PRO A 496 43.09 -44.43 19.18
CA PRO A 496 42.75 -44.34 17.76
C PRO A 496 42.32 -42.91 17.43
N PRO A 497 42.76 -42.35 16.28
CA PRO A 497 42.37 -41.00 15.90
C PRO A 497 40.85 -40.94 15.72
N SER A 498 40.21 -40.07 16.49
CA SER A 498 38.78 -39.81 16.38
C SER A 498 38.53 -38.74 15.31
N LYS A 499 37.57 -38.99 14.43
CA LYS A 499 37.13 -37.99 13.43
C LYS A 499 36.07 -37.11 14.08
N VAL A 500 36.38 -35.83 14.29
CA VAL A 500 35.44 -34.83 14.75
C VAL A 500 35.07 -33.94 13.57
N TYR A 501 33.77 -33.74 13.35
CA TYR A 501 33.24 -32.82 12.34
C TYR A 501 32.81 -31.54 13.05
N GLU A 502 33.53 -30.46 12.78
CA GLU A 502 33.20 -29.14 13.33
C GLU A 502 32.65 -28.25 12.20
N PRO A 503 31.53 -27.53 12.42
CA PRO A 503 31.03 -26.55 11.48
C PRO A 503 31.86 -25.25 11.58
N PHE A 504 32.39 -24.80 10.45
CA PHE A 504 33.07 -23.52 10.28
C PHE A 504 32.20 -22.62 9.42
N TYR A 505 32.23 -21.32 9.71
CA TYR A 505 31.48 -20.33 8.95
C TYR A 505 32.43 -19.45 8.13
N ARG A 506 32.18 -19.36 6.83
CA ARG A 506 32.87 -18.43 5.93
C ARG A 506 31.90 -17.38 5.44
N MET A 507 32.21 -16.11 5.69
CA MET A 507 31.48 -15.00 5.10
C MET A 507 31.89 -14.82 3.63
N SER A 508 30.91 -14.53 2.78
CA SER A 508 31.11 -14.10 1.40
C SER A 508 31.61 -12.65 1.33
N GLY A 509 31.91 -12.19 0.12
CA GLY A 509 32.13 -10.78 -0.16
C GLY A 509 30.88 -9.91 -0.02
N TYR A 510 31.07 -8.58 -0.08
CA TYR A 510 30.05 -7.54 0.13
C TYR A 510 29.24 -7.18 -1.12
N GLY A 511 29.77 -7.37 -2.32
CA GLY A 511 29.05 -7.10 -3.57
C GLY A 511 28.40 -8.36 -4.12
N ALA A 512 27.22 -8.26 -4.73
CA ALA A 512 26.53 -9.38 -5.34
C ALA A 512 26.11 -9.06 -6.78
N VAL A 513 26.32 -10.01 -7.69
CA VAL A 513 25.63 -10.05 -8.99
C VAL A 513 24.74 -11.29 -9.00
N ALA A 514 23.46 -11.08 -9.30
CA ALA A 514 22.45 -12.10 -9.22
C ALA A 514 21.90 -12.44 -10.60
N LEU A 515 21.62 -13.71 -10.83
CA LEU A 515 20.84 -14.19 -11.95
C LEU A 515 19.98 -15.36 -11.51
N GLY A 516 18.78 -15.47 -12.05
CA GLY A 516 17.89 -16.55 -11.63
C GLY A 516 16.65 -16.67 -12.48
N GLY A 517 15.84 -17.64 -12.11
CA GLY A 517 14.50 -17.84 -12.65
C GLY A 517 13.49 -17.92 -11.53
N GLN A 518 12.32 -17.37 -11.73
CA GLN A 518 11.20 -17.48 -10.80
C GLN A 518 9.95 -17.97 -11.53
N TYR A 519 9.18 -18.79 -10.83
CA TYR A 519 7.88 -19.28 -11.24
C TYR A 519 6.84 -18.82 -10.24
N ARG A 520 5.68 -18.34 -10.70
CA ARG A 520 4.53 -18.01 -9.86
C ARG A 520 3.27 -18.72 -10.33
N TYR A 521 2.49 -19.19 -9.38
CA TYR A 521 1.16 -19.74 -9.53
C TYR A 521 0.15 -18.83 -8.84
N PHE A 522 -0.72 -18.18 -9.61
CA PHE A 522 -1.75 -17.28 -9.09
C PHE A 522 -2.93 -18.08 -8.55
N LEU A 523 -3.18 -17.94 -7.25
CA LEU A 523 -4.33 -18.50 -6.55
C LEU A 523 -5.56 -17.63 -6.77
N THR A 524 -5.35 -16.31 -6.77
CA THR A 524 -6.33 -15.26 -7.08
C THR A 524 -5.61 -14.12 -7.80
N ASP A 525 -6.34 -13.07 -8.18
CA ASP A 525 -5.73 -11.88 -8.81
C ASP A 525 -4.77 -11.14 -7.86
N MET A 526 -4.97 -11.28 -6.54
CA MET A 526 -4.12 -10.66 -5.53
C MET A 526 -3.05 -11.60 -4.96
N TRP A 527 -3.25 -12.92 -5.00
CA TRP A 527 -2.36 -13.87 -4.30
C TRP A 527 -1.71 -14.87 -5.24
N ALA A 528 -0.41 -15.04 -5.11
CA ALA A 528 0.34 -16.08 -5.79
C ALA A 528 1.28 -16.84 -4.84
N ILE A 529 1.58 -18.08 -5.18
CA ILE A 529 2.67 -18.85 -4.58
C ILE A 529 3.72 -19.14 -5.64
N GLY A 530 4.99 -19.13 -5.27
CA GLY A 530 6.07 -19.22 -6.23
C GLY A 530 7.23 -20.09 -5.78
N ALA A 531 8.13 -20.30 -6.72
CA ALA A 531 9.44 -20.86 -6.47
C ALA A 531 10.49 -20.08 -7.25
N GLU A 532 11.65 -19.86 -6.63
CA GLU A 532 12.77 -19.15 -7.22
C GLU A 532 14.03 -20.01 -7.16
N LEU A 533 14.79 -20.00 -8.25
CA LEU A 533 16.17 -20.48 -8.31
C LEU A 533 17.09 -19.28 -8.57
N ALA A 534 17.88 -18.92 -7.57
CA ALA A 534 18.81 -17.79 -7.62
C ALA A 534 20.26 -18.29 -7.70
N MET A 535 21.10 -17.59 -8.46
CA MET A 535 22.55 -17.72 -8.44
C MET A 535 23.18 -16.35 -8.18
N ASN A 536 23.92 -16.25 -7.09
CA ASN A 536 24.57 -15.03 -6.61
C ASN A 536 26.09 -15.19 -6.67
N ALA A 537 26.75 -14.38 -7.49
CA ALA A 537 28.19 -14.20 -7.48
C ALA A 537 28.55 -13.12 -6.45
N MET A 538 29.20 -13.50 -5.36
CA MET A 538 29.60 -12.59 -4.30
C MET A 538 31.06 -12.15 -4.48
N PHE A 539 31.35 -10.85 -4.33
CA PHE A 539 32.66 -10.24 -4.51
C PHE A 539 33.10 -9.53 -3.24
N GLY A 540 34.26 -9.90 -2.70
CA GLY A 540 34.80 -9.29 -1.48
C GLY A 540 35.88 -8.25 -1.75
N SER A 541 36.40 -7.64 -0.69
CA SER A 541 37.50 -6.66 -0.77
C SER A 541 38.82 -7.27 -1.26
N SER A 542 38.97 -8.59 -1.19
CA SER A 542 40.06 -9.34 -1.80
C SER A 542 39.54 -10.26 -2.90
N MET A 543 40.34 -10.47 -3.95
CA MET A 543 40.00 -11.40 -5.04
C MET A 543 39.75 -12.85 -4.56
N ASN A 544 40.25 -13.20 -3.37
CA ASN A 544 40.08 -14.52 -2.76
C ASN A 544 38.75 -14.66 -1.98
N ALA A 545 37.97 -13.59 -1.85
CA ALA A 545 36.67 -13.58 -1.16
C ALA A 545 35.48 -13.75 -2.12
N PHE A 546 35.75 -14.22 -3.34
CA PHE A 546 34.72 -14.59 -4.30
C PHE A 546 33.94 -15.83 -3.82
N SER A 547 32.62 -15.89 -4.01
CA SER A 547 31.85 -17.13 -3.84
C SER A 547 30.65 -17.17 -4.78
N TRP A 548 30.22 -18.37 -5.16
CA TRP A 548 28.92 -18.57 -5.81
C TRP A 548 27.93 -19.07 -4.78
N ASN A 549 26.71 -18.56 -4.80
CA ASN A 549 25.64 -19.04 -3.94
C ASN A 549 24.38 -19.34 -4.75
N PHE A 550 23.87 -20.56 -4.64
CA PHE A 550 22.66 -21.03 -5.31
C PHE A 550 21.55 -21.16 -4.28
N ASP A 551 20.43 -20.47 -4.47
CA ASP A 551 19.28 -20.54 -3.56
C ASP A 551 18.08 -21.17 -4.26
N ALA A 552 17.40 -22.06 -3.55
CA ALA A 552 16.06 -22.53 -3.91
C ALA A 552 15.08 -22.00 -2.88
N LEU A 553 14.14 -21.17 -3.31
CA LEU A 553 13.15 -20.54 -2.44
C LEU A 553 11.73 -20.89 -2.86
N PHE A 554 10.84 -20.91 -1.87
CA PHE A 554 9.39 -20.91 -2.06
C PHE A 554 8.85 -19.60 -1.50
N ASP A 555 7.98 -18.93 -2.25
CA ASP A 555 7.45 -17.62 -1.88
C ASP A 555 5.93 -17.53 -1.95
N ALA A 556 5.38 -16.59 -1.18
CA ALA A 556 4.02 -16.11 -1.32
C ALA A 556 4.07 -14.63 -1.70
N THR A 557 3.35 -14.27 -2.77
CA THR A 557 3.27 -12.92 -3.32
C THR A 557 1.85 -12.37 -3.14
N VAL A 558 1.75 -11.12 -2.72
CA VAL A 558 0.51 -10.34 -2.69
C VAL A 558 0.65 -9.09 -3.59
N ALA A 559 -0.28 -8.92 -4.52
CA ALA A 559 -0.37 -7.75 -5.40
C ALA A 559 -1.37 -6.73 -4.83
N PHE A 560 -1.10 -5.44 -5.06
CA PHE A 560 -1.89 -4.30 -4.58
C PHE A 560 -2.38 -3.42 -5.72
#